data_AF-F4RBX5-F1
#
_entry.id   AF-F4RBX5-F1
#
_cell.length_a   1.000
_cell.length_b   1.000
_cell.length_c   1.000
_cell.angle_alpha   90.00
_cell.angle_beta   90.00
_cell.angle_gamma   90.00
#
_symmetry.space_group_name_H-M   'P 1'
#
loop_
_entity.id
_entity.type
_entity.pdbx_description
1 polymer ?
#
loop_
_entity_poly.entity_id
_entity_poly.type
_entity_poly.pdbx_seq_one_letter_code
_entity_poly.pdbx_strand_id
1 'polypeptide(L)'
;MKGSPESEAPAIRDELTLHLIKPRALMNVLGPFVHDYHSNVFRSQPDTKLILLHDDLDLQPLAVRRRSPHKSLKPYGHNGLRSVLSAVPSPRHKLIHTIGIGIGRDPDNTSKDSSAVGNWVMSPLKRAEIEACSWVSEDSQNASPHYGTVVKEVWDNVRNLMRMP
;
A
#
# COMPACT_ATOMS: atom_id res chain seq x y z
N MET A 1 47.75 1.24 35.64
CA MET A 1 46.51 1.92 35.18
C MET A 1 46.64 2.06 33.67
N LYS A 2 45.99 1.21 32.88
CA LYS A 2 44.59 1.22 32.41
C LYS A 2 44.57 1.74 30.96
N GLY A 3 43.98 0.94 30.07
CA GLY A 3 43.75 1.29 28.68
C GLY A 3 43.44 0.04 27.85
N SER A 4 42.42 -0.73 28.26
CA SER A 4 41.86 -1.77 27.41
C SER A 4 41.27 -1.12 26.15
N PRO A 5 41.39 -1.72 24.95
CA PRO A 5 40.71 -1.19 23.79
C PRO A 5 39.20 -1.29 24.04
N GLU A 6 38.52 -0.15 23.98
CA GLU A 6 37.07 -0.10 23.99
C GLU A 6 36.58 -0.90 22.79
N SER A 7 36.01 -2.07 23.07
CA SER A 7 35.21 -2.83 22.13
C SER A 7 34.01 -1.96 21.77
N GLU A 8 34.03 -1.31 20.61
CA GLU A 8 32.81 -0.73 20.01
C GLU A 8 31.76 -1.83 19.96
N ALA A 9 30.72 -1.70 20.79
CA ALA A 9 29.55 -2.55 20.71
C ALA A 9 29.00 -2.44 19.28
N PRO A 10 28.60 -3.55 18.62
CA PRO A 10 28.04 -3.47 17.29
C PRO A 10 26.83 -2.55 17.35
N ALA A 11 26.83 -1.49 16.54
CA ALA A 11 25.67 -0.63 16.38
C ALA A 11 24.49 -1.53 16.04
N ILE A 12 23.54 -1.65 16.99
CA ILE A 12 22.28 -2.35 16.75
C ILE A 12 21.60 -1.58 15.62
N ARG A 13 21.73 -2.10 14.40
CA ARG A 13 20.89 -1.65 13.30
C ARG A 13 19.53 -2.23 13.62
N ASP A 14 18.54 -1.38 13.86
CA ASP A 14 17.15 -1.82 13.90
C ASP A 14 16.85 -2.52 12.58
N GLU A 15 16.82 -3.85 12.61
CA GLU A 15 16.62 -4.67 11.42
C GLU A 15 15.15 -4.57 11.02
N LEU A 16 14.88 -3.83 9.93
CA LEU A 16 13.53 -3.66 9.42
C LEU A 16 13.17 -4.83 8.50
N THR A 17 12.16 -5.60 8.89
CA THR A 17 11.61 -6.66 8.04
C THR A 17 10.40 -6.13 7.26
N LEU A 18 10.42 -6.29 5.92
CA LEU A 18 9.31 -5.92 5.05
C LEU A 18 8.67 -7.17 4.42
N HIS A 19 7.37 -7.35 4.65
CA HIS A 19 6.57 -8.41 4.05
C HIS A 19 5.74 -7.87 2.89
N LEU A 20 6.03 -8.32 1.65
CA LEU A 20 5.24 -7.98 0.47
C LEU A 20 4.24 -9.10 0.17
N ILE A 21 2.95 -8.76 0.13
CA ILE A 21 1.88 -9.73 -0.04
C ILE A 21 1.05 -9.34 -1.25
N LYS A 22 0.87 -10.29 -2.19
CA LYS A 22 -0.12 -10.21 -3.25
C LYS A 22 -1.19 -11.29 -3.01
N PRO A 23 -2.31 -10.95 -2.37
CA PRO A 23 -3.37 -11.90 -2.07
C PRO A 23 -3.96 -12.51 -3.34
N ARG A 24 -4.33 -13.80 -3.30
CA ARG A 24 -4.99 -14.52 -4.40
C ARG A 24 -6.52 -14.66 -4.23
N ALA A 25 -7.09 -13.92 -3.27
CA ALA A 25 -8.52 -13.93 -2.97
C ALA A 25 -9.29 -12.85 -3.76
N LEU A 26 -10.60 -13.03 -3.94
CA LEU A 26 -11.46 -11.98 -4.48
C LEU A 26 -11.56 -10.79 -3.51
N MET A 27 -11.76 -9.59 -4.05
CA MET A 27 -11.72 -8.34 -3.29
C MET A 27 -12.67 -8.31 -2.09
N ASN A 28 -13.89 -8.83 -2.23
CA ASN A 28 -14.89 -8.83 -1.16
C ASN A 28 -14.60 -9.82 -0.02
N VAL A 29 -13.73 -10.81 -0.24
CA VAL A 29 -13.38 -11.85 0.75
C VAL A 29 -11.90 -11.84 1.13
N LEU A 30 -11.23 -10.72 0.86
CA LEU A 30 -9.80 -10.56 1.10
C LEU A 30 -9.43 -10.56 2.59
N GLY A 31 -10.33 -10.06 3.46
CA GLY A 31 -10.04 -9.76 4.86
C GLY A 31 -9.46 -10.91 5.68
N PRO A 32 -10.07 -12.10 5.69
CA PRO A 32 -9.57 -13.23 6.46
C PRO A 32 -8.13 -13.62 6.12
N PHE A 33 -7.74 -13.59 4.84
CA PHE A 33 -6.38 -13.93 4.41
C PHE A 33 -5.34 -12.91 4.89
N VAL A 34 -5.66 -11.61 4.76
CA VAL A 34 -4.79 -10.53 5.23
C VAL A 34 -4.69 -10.57 6.76
N HIS A 35 -5.82 -10.79 7.44
CA HIS A 35 -5.85 -10.91 8.89
C HIS A 35 -4.98 -12.06 9.39
N ASP A 36 -5.11 -13.26 8.80
CA ASP A 36 -4.38 -14.44 9.25
C ASP A 36 -2.86 -14.22 9.13
N TYR A 37 -2.39 -13.82 7.93
CA TYR A 37 -0.98 -13.52 7.72
C TYR A 37 -0.47 -12.42 8.66
N HIS A 38 -1.18 -11.29 8.74
CA HIS A 38 -0.78 -10.18 9.59
C HIS A 38 -0.77 -10.58 11.07
N SER A 39 -1.71 -11.41 11.52
CA SER A 39 -1.74 -11.90 12.89
C SER A 39 -0.57 -12.84 13.17
N ASN A 40 -0.18 -13.68 12.21
CA ASN A 40 1.00 -14.54 12.35
C ASN A 40 2.28 -13.73 12.57
N VAL A 41 2.50 -12.68 11.77
CA VAL A 41 3.66 -11.76 11.93
C VAL A 41 3.57 -11.01 13.26
N PHE A 42 2.40 -10.42 13.55
CA PHE A 42 2.16 -9.59 14.74
C PHE A 42 2.41 -10.33 16.06
N ARG A 43 2.21 -11.66 16.12
CA ARG A 43 2.53 -12.46 17.32
C ARG A 43 4.00 -12.40 17.70
N SER A 44 4.90 -12.33 16.70
CA SER A 44 6.34 -12.24 16.91
C SER A 44 6.86 -10.81 16.96
N GLN A 45 6.19 -9.89 16.27
CA GLN A 45 6.56 -8.48 16.19
C GLN A 45 5.32 -7.61 16.46
N PRO A 46 4.99 -7.38 17.75
CA PRO A 46 4.01 -6.38 18.14
C PRO A 46 4.41 -5.04 17.52
N ASP A 47 3.45 -4.26 17.04
CA ASP A 47 3.65 -3.00 16.30
C ASP A 47 3.99 -3.14 14.81
N THR A 48 3.90 -4.36 14.24
CA THR A 48 3.88 -4.54 12.78
C THR A 48 2.79 -3.66 12.14
N LYS A 49 3.19 -2.75 11.25
CA LYS A 49 2.30 -1.86 10.50
C LYS A 49 1.69 -2.63 9.32
N LEU A 50 0.39 -2.44 9.07
CA LEU A 50 -0.32 -2.98 7.91
C LEU A 50 -0.54 -1.86 6.89
N ILE A 51 0.20 -1.88 5.78
CA ILE A 51 0.07 -0.89 4.71
C ILE A 51 -0.72 -1.50 3.55
N LEU A 52 -1.86 -0.89 3.21
CA LEU A 52 -2.73 -1.32 2.14
C LEU A 52 -2.57 -0.39 0.93
N LEU A 53 -2.14 -0.95 -0.19
CA LEU A 53 -2.15 -0.28 -1.49
C LEU A 53 -3.46 -0.62 -2.20
N HIS A 54 -4.16 0.38 -2.74
CA HIS A 54 -5.45 0.17 -3.38
C HIS A 54 -5.72 1.21 -4.47
N ASP A 55 -6.61 0.91 -5.41
CA ASP A 55 -7.12 1.88 -6.39
C ASP A 55 -8.07 2.89 -5.71
N ASP A 56 -8.00 4.16 -6.13
CA ASP A 56 -8.81 5.25 -5.60
C ASP A 56 -9.51 5.99 -6.76
N LEU A 57 -10.83 5.80 -6.86
CA LEU A 57 -11.68 6.45 -7.86
C LEU A 57 -11.74 7.97 -7.72
N ASP A 58 -11.53 8.50 -6.52
CA ASP A 58 -11.64 9.94 -6.24
C ASP A 58 -10.31 10.68 -6.45
N LEU A 59 -9.25 9.96 -6.85
CA LEU A 59 -7.97 10.54 -7.27
C LEU A 59 -7.88 10.58 -8.79
N GLN A 60 -7.23 11.62 -9.30
CA GLN A 60 -6.86 11.67 -10.72
C GLN A 60 -5.99 10.47 -11.07
N PRO A 61 -6.10 9.92 -12.31
CA PRO A 61 -5.24 8.84 -12.76
C PRO A 61 -3.77 9.12 -12.44
N LEU A 62 -3.06 8.12 -11.94
CA LEU A 62 -1.64 8.16 -11.55
C LEU A 62 -1.30 8.98 -10.30
N ALA A 63 -2.25 9.71 -9.70
CA ALA A 63 -1.99 10.41 -8.45
C ALA A 63 -1.90 9.42 -7.28
N VAL A 64 -0.88 9.57 -6.42
CA VAL A 64 -0.74 8.76 -5.21
C VAL A 64 -1.14 9.59 -3.99
N ARG A 65 -1.87 8.98 -3.07
CA ARG A 65 -2.25 9.64 -1.81
C ARG A 65 -2.22 8.69 -0.64
N ARG A 66 -1.30 8.94 0.29
CA ARG A 66 -1.39 8.39 1.64
C ARG A 66 -2.51 9.08 2.41
N ARG A 67 -3.43 8.30 2.98
CA ARG A 67 -4.51 8.85 3.81
C ARG A 67 -4.05 9.01 5.25
N SER A 68 -4.62 9.99 5.96
CA SER A 68 -4.42 10.11 7.42
C SER A 68 -4.91 8.84 8.14
N PRO A 69 -4.43 8.54 9.36
CA PRO A 69 -4.84 7.32 10.08
C PRO A 69 -6.36 7.16 10.17
N HIS A 70 -7.10 8.21 10.55
CA HIS A 70 -8.56 8.16 10.61
C HIS A 70 -9.22 7.91 9.24
N LYS A 71 -8.67 8.49 8.16
CA LYS A 71 -9.19 8.25 6.80
C LYS A 71 -8.80 6.87 6.26
N SER A 72 -7.74 6.24 6.77
CA SER A 72 -7.34 4.88 6.39
C SER A 72 -8.33 3.81 6.85
N LEU A 73 -9.16 4.11 7.86
CA LEU A 73 -10.20 3.22 8.37
C LEU A 73 -11.54 3.39 7.64
N LYS A 74 -11.58 4.18 6.56
CA LYS A 74 -12.79 4.38 5.75
C LYS A 74 -12.64 3.64 4.43
N PRO A 75 -13.55 2.71 4.09
CA PRO A 75 -13.42 1.92 2.87
C PRO A 75 -13.80 2.69 1.60
N TYR A 76 -14.56 3.79 1.70
CA TYR A 76 -14.99 4.61 0.56
C TYR A 76 -15.56 3.79 -0.62
N GLY A 77 -16.39 2.79 -0.31
CA GLY A 77 -16.98 1.91 -1.34
C GLY A 77 -16.06 0.79 -1.83
N HIS A 78 -14.78 0.81 -1.53
CA HIS A 78 -13.82 -0.21 -1.97
C HIS A 78 -13.99 -1.52 -1.17
N ASN A 79 -14.39 -2.60 -1.85
CA ASN A 79 -14.73 -3.88 -1.23
C ASN A 79 -13.54 -4.57 -0.54
N GLY A 80 -12.33 -4.46 -1.10
CA GLY A 80 -11.09 -4.97 -0.49
C GLY A 80 -10.80 -4.34 0.87
N LEU A 81 -10.67 -3.01 0.93
CA LEU A 81 -10.54 -2.26 2.18
C LEU A 81 -11.64 -2.62 3.17
N ARG A 82 -12.92 -2.66 2.75
CA ARG A 82 -14.03 -3.06 3.63
C ARG A 82 -13.79 -4.43 4.25
N SER A 83 -13.44 -5.41 3.43
CA SER A 83 -13.17 -6.78 3.86
C SER A 83 -12.04 -6.84 4.89
N VAL A 84 -10.91 -6.17 4.62
CA VAL A 84 -9.75 -6.11 5.54
C VAL A 84 -10.09 -5.42 6.85
N LEU A 85 -10.72 -4.24 6.80
CA LEU A 85 -11.06 -3.46 7.98
C LEU A 85 -12.06 -4.18 8.89
N SER A 86 -12.97 -4.99 8.31
CA SER A 86 -13.89 -5.84 9.07
C SER A 86 -13.21 -7.05 9.71
N ALA A 87 -12.13 -7.56 9.13
CA ALA A 87 -11.41 -8.73 9.65
C ALA A 87 -10.34 -8.37 10.69
N VAL A 88 -9.69 -7.19 10.58
CA VAL A 88 -8.67 -6.76 11.54
C VAL A 88 -9.34 -6.19 12.80
N PRO A 89 -8.95 -6.64 14.01
CA PRO A 89 -9.60 -6.20 15.25
C PRO A 89 -9.26 -4.74 15.58
N SER A 90 -10.22 -4.03 16.18
CA SER A 90 -10.16 -2.59 16.45
C SER A 90 -8.87 -2.10 17.14
N PRO A 91 -8.29 -2.80 18.14
CA PRO A 91 -7.02 -2.36 18.75
C PRO A 91 -5.84 -2.25 17.78
N ARG A 92 -5.89 -2.99 16.65
CA ARG A 92 -4.87 -2.96 15.59
C ARG A 92 -5.14 -1.92 14.51
N HIS A 93 -6.30 -1.25 14.51
CA HIS A 93 -6.63 -0.24 13.50
C HIS A 93 -5.65 0.94 13.49
N LYS A 94 -5.03 1.26 14.62
CA LYS A 94 -3.98 2.31 14.71
C LYS A 94 -2.73 2.01 13.88
N LEU A 95 -2.51 0.75 13.51
CA LEU A 95 -1.37 0.26 12.73
C LEU A 95 -1.70 0.15 11.23
N ILE A 96 -2.94 0.46 10.83
CA ILE A 96 -3.40 0.38 9.44
C ILE A 96 -3.14 1.71 8.75
N HIS A 97 -2.43 1.65 7.64
CA HIS A 97 -2.21 2.76 6.72
C HIS A 97 -2.71 2.40 5.33
N THR A 98 -3.24 3.37 4.61
CA THR A 98 -3.69 3.18 3.22
C THR A 98 -2.98 4.17 2.30
N ILE A 99 -2.58 3.69 1.13
CA ILE A 99 -2.03 4.48 0.04
C ILE A 99 -2.93 4.21 -1.18
N GLY A 100 -3.68 5.23 -1.57
CA GLY A 100 -4.52 5.18 -2.76
C GLY A 100 -3.72 5.51 -4.01
N ILE A 101 -3.94 4.74 -5.07
CA ILE A 101 -3.40 4.96 -6.41
C ILE A 101 -4.57 5.35 -7.30
N GLY A 102 -4.51 6.55 -7.86
CA GLY A 102 -5.61 7.11 -8.60
C GLY A 102 -5.86 6.40 -9.92
N ILE A 103 -7.11 6.03 -10.13
CA ILE A 103 -7.63 5.46 -11.39
C ILE A 103 -8.68 6.37 -12.04
N GLY A 104 -9.06 7.46 -11.36
CA GLY A 104 -10.16 8.32 -11.78
C GLY A 104 -11.51 7.61 -11.81
N ARG A 105 -12.51 8.33 -12.30
CA ARG A 105 -13.82 7.76 -12.63
C ARG A 105 -13.91 7.60 -14.14
N ASP A 106 -14.82 6.72 -14.55
CA ASP A 106 -15.16 6.55 -15.96
C ASP A 106 -15.52 7.92 -16.58
N PRO A 107 -14.74 8.39 -17.57
CA PRO A 107 -14.97 9.69 -18.21
C PRO A 107 -16.22 9.68 -19.09
N ASP A 108 -16.64 8.51 -19.57
CA ASP A 108 -17.74 8.32 -20.50
C ASP A 108 -19.05 7.95 -19.76
N ASN A 109 -18.94 7.53 -18.49
CA ASN A 109 -20.09 7.18 -17.66
C ASN A 109 -19.98 7.73 -16.24
N THR A 110 -20.81 8.74 -15.93
CA THR A 110 -20.83 9.38 -14.60
C THR A 110 -21.71 8.65 -13.58
N SER A 111 -22.33 7.52 -13.95
CA SER A 111 -23.14 6.72 -13.03
C SER A 111 -22.31 6.26 -11.83
N LYS A 112 -22.91 6.36 -10.65
CA LYS A 112 -22.34 5.89 -9.38
C LYS A 112 -22.89 4.52 -8.98
N ASP A 113 -23.66 3.89 -9.85
CA ASP A 113 -24.24 2.58 -9.59
C ASP A 113 -23.14 1.53 -9.55
N SER A 114 -23.31 0.55 -8.65
CA SER A 114 -22.28 -0.45 -8.37
C SER A 114 -21.85 -1.24 -9.60
N SER A 115 -22.75 -1.48 -10.55
CA SER A 115 -22.46 -2.17 -11.81
C SER A 115 -21.55 -1.33 -12.72
N ALA A 116 -21.88 -0.05 -12.92
CA ALA A 116 -21.07 0.86 -13.75
C ALA A 116 -19.67 1.04 -13.17
N VAL A 117 -19.58 1.29 -11.86
CA VAL A 117 -18.30 1.39 -11.14
C VAL A 117 -17.52 0.08 -11.22
N GLY A 118 -18.19 -1.06 -11.05
CA GLY A 118 -17.59 -2.39 -11.17
C GLY A 118 -16.96 -2.62 -12.54
N ASN A 119 -17.66 -2.26 -13.62
CA ASN A 119 -17.14 -2.39 -14.98
C ASN A 119 -15.90 -1.52 -15.20
N TRP A 120 -15.90 -0.28 -14.68
CA TRP A 120 -14.74 0.62 -14.79
C TRP A 120 -13.51 0.07 -14.09
N VAL A 121 -13.61 -0.35 -12.82
CA VAL A 121 -12.45 -0.86 -12.05
C VAL A 121 -11.91 -2.19 -12.59
N MET A 122 -12.71 -2.92 -13.36
CA MET A 122 -12.29 -4.15 -14.04
C MET A 122 -11.79 -3.92 -15.47
N SER A 123 -11.83 -2.68 -15.96
CA SER A 123 -11.34 -2.35 -17.29
C SER A 123 -9.81 -2.43 -17.36
N PRO A 124 -9.24 -2.71 -18.55
CA PRO A 124 -7.79 -2.80 -18.70
C PRO A 124 -7.12 -1.42 -18.56
N LEU A 125 -5.92 -1.42 -17.98
CA LEU A 125 -5.08 -0.22 -17.90
C LEU A 125 -4.63 0.24 -19.30
N LYS A 126 -4.51 1.56 -19.46
CA LYS A 126 -3.92 2.21 -20.63
C LYS A 126 -2.39 2.07 -20.61
N ARG A 127 -1.76 2.21 -21.78
CA ARG A 127 -0.29 2.13 -21.94
C ARG A 127 0.45 3.02 -20.93
N ALA A 128 0.05 4.29 -20.81
CA ALA A 128 0.68 5.24 -19.90
C ALA A 128 0.53 4.83 -18.42
N GLU A 129 -0.59 4.21 -18.05
CA GLU A 129 -0.82 3.71 -16.69
C GLU A 129 0.04 2.48 -16.40
N ILE A 130 0.19 1.58 -17.38
CA ILE A 130 1.11 0.44 -17.29
C ILE A 130 2.54 0.95 -17.11
N GLU A 131 2.99 1.91 -17.93
CA GLU A 131 4.34 2.47 -17.83
C GLU A 131 4.60 3.12 -16.47
N ALA A 132 3.67 3.95 -15.99
CA ALA A 132 3.80 4.62 -14.70
C ALA A 132 3.81 3.67 -13.50
N CYS A 133 3.06 2.57 -13.57
CA CYS A 133 2.97 1.54 -12.54
C CYS A 133 3.99 0.40 -12.69
N SER A 134 4.81 0.41 -13.74
CA SER A 134 5.84 -0.61 -13.97
C SER A 134 7.17 -0.19 -13.34
N TRP A 135 7.86 -1.15 -12.73
CA TRP A 135 9.22 -0.93 -12.25
C TRP A 135 10.21 -0.86 -13.42
N VAL A 136 11.24 -0.02 -13.27
CA VAL A 136 12.38 0.00 -14.19
C VAL A 136 13.67 -0.07 -13.39
N SER A 137 14.59 -0.93 -13.83
CA SER A 137 15.97 -0.89 -13.37
C SER A 137 16.63 0.42 -13.78
N GLU A 138 17.48 0.98 -12.91
CA GLU A 138 18.13 2.30 -13.08
C GLU A 138 18.89 2.46 -14.42
N ASP A 139 19.22 1.35 -15.10
CA ASP A 139 19.93 1.31 -16.38
C ASP A 139 19.10 1.66 -17.63
N SER A 140 17.80 1.94 -17.50
CA SER A 140 16.95 2.25 -18.64
C SER A 140 17.12 3.71 -19.12
N GLN A 141 18.20 4.00 -19.83
CA GLN A 141 18.47 5.34 -20.38
C GLN A 141 17.40 5.84 -21.37
N ASN A 142 16.49 4.96 -21.84
CA ASN A 142 15.42 5.27 -22.80
C ASN A 142 14.00 5.14 -22.21
N ALA A 143 13.82 5.07 -20.89
CA ALA A 143 12.49 5.01 -20.30
C ALA A 143 11.77 6.36 -20.46
N SER A 144 10.47 6.32 -20.83
CA SER A 144 9.58 7.48 -20.81
C SER A 144 9.71 8.24 -19.48
N PRO A 145 9.66 9.58 -19.45
CA PRO A 145 9.75 10.35 -18.21
C PRO A 145 8.65 10.01 -17.18
N HIS A 146 7.58 9.34 -17.61
CA HIS A 146 6.48 8.91 -16.75
C HIS A 146 6.67 7.50 -16.17
N TYR A 147 7.68 6.76 -16.61
CA TYR A 147 7.85 5.35 -16.24
C TYR A 147 8.20 5.19 -14.77
N GLY A 148 7.53 4.26 -14.08
CA GLY A 148 7.78 3.96 -12.67
C GLY A 148 7.51 5.10 -11.68
N THR A 149 6.94 6.22 -12.12
CA THR A 149 6.67 7.39 -11.28
C THR A 149 5.74 7.04 -10.11
N VAL A 150 4.67 6.28 -10.38
CA VAL A 150 3.73 5.82 -9.34
C VAL A 150 4.43 4.87 -8.36
N VAL A 151 5.25 3.96 -8.87
CA VAL A 151 5.98 2.99 -8.03
C VAL A 151 6.93 3.72 -7.07
N LYS A 152 7.67 4.70 -7.59
CA LYS A 152 8.59 5.53 -6.79
C LYS A 152 7.84 6.32 -5.71
N GLU A 153 6.72 6.96 -6.06
CA GLU A 153 5.94 7.75 -5.11
C GLU A 153 5.28 6.87 -4.02
N VAL A 154 4.78 5.69 -4.39
CA VAL A 154 4.29 4.70 -3.43
C VAL A 154 5.42 4.27 -2.49
N TRP A 155 6.60 3.96 -3.03
CA TRP A 155 7.75 3.58 -2.23
C TRP A 155 8.19 4.69 -1.27
N ASP A 156 8.18 5.95 -1.70
CA ASP A 156 8.48 7.09 -0.83
C ASP A 156 7.48 7.21 0.33
N ASN A 157 6.18 6.98 0.07
CA ASN A 157 5.17 6.93 1.12
C ASN A 157 5.40 5.76 2.09
N VAL A 158 5.78 4.58 1.60
CA VAL A 158 6.12 3.42 2.44
C VAL A 158 7.34 3.73 3.30
N ARG A 159 8.42 4.28 2.72
CA ARG A 159 9.63 4.70 3.46
C ARG A 159 9.32 5.69 4.57
N ASN A 160 8.44 6.66 4.30
CA ASN A 160 8.03 7.62 5.30
C ASN A 160 7.26 6.95 6.46
N LEU A 161 6.39 5.97 6.17
CA LEU A 161 5.68 5.20 7.20
C LEU A 161 6.62 4.31 8.04
N MET A 162 7.66 3.74 7.43
CA MET A 162 8.66 2.92 8.12
C MET A 162 9.50 3.73 9.11
N ARG A 163 9.66 5.04 8.87
CA ARG A 163 10.41 5.96 9.75
C ARG A 163 9.54 6.58 10.85
N MET A 164 8.23 6.36 10.84
CA MET A 164 7.36 6.85 11.91
C MET A 164 7.50 5.95 13.14
N PRO A 165 7.68 6.54 14.33
CA PRO A 165 7.71 5.80 15.59
C PRO A 165 6.41 5.01 15.82
#